data_AF-A0A6L7XLF4-F1
#
_entry.id   AF-A0A6L7XLF4-F1
#
_cell.length_a   1.000
_cell.length_b   1.000
_cell.length_c   1.000
_cell.angle_alpha   90.00
_cell.angle_beta   90.00
_cell.angle_gamma   90.00
#
_symmetry.space_group_name_H-M   'P 1'
#
loop_
_entity.id
_entity.type
_entity.pdbx_description
1 polymer ?
#
loop_
_entity_poly.entity_id
_entity_poly.type
_entity_poly.pdbx_seq_one_letter_code
_entity_poly.pdbx_strand_id
1 'polypeptide(L)' 'MSSTETRLRTLIRENLDLDHEPDFDRAFSEVGVSSIDAVAFYKLVNNEFQLNMVAEDCLQFRTLRDLVAHIDSRAG' A
#
# COMPACT_ATOMS: atom_id res chain seq x y z
N MET A 1 -10.97 -6.04 11.21
CA MET A 1 -10.00 -6.26 10.13
C MET A 1 -10.75 -6.08 8.84
N SER A 2 -10.53 -4.95 8.16
CA SER A 2 -11.19 -4.66 6.89
C SER A 2 -10.61 -5.55 5.79
N SER A 3 -11.45 -6.07 4.88
CA SER A 3 -11.01 -6.94 3.78
C SER A 3 -9.87 -6.34 2.95
N THR A 4 -9.84 -5.00 2.87
CA THR A 4 -8.80 -4.19 2.24
C THR A 4 -7.41 -4.42 2.83
N GLU A 5 -7.29 -4.40 4.16
CA GLU A 5 -6.02 -4.54 4.87
C GLU A 5 -5.42 -5.94 4.67
N THR A 6 -6.28 -6.97 4.70
CA THR A 6 -5.86 -8.35 4.41
C THR A 6 -5.37 -8.51 2.98
N ARG A 7 -6.09 -7.96 1.98
CA ARG A 7 -5.64 -8.01 0.58
C ARG A 7 -4.33 -7.25 0.39
N LEU A 8 -4.20 -6.05 0.95
CA LEU A 8 -3.00 -5.25 0.83
C LEU A 8 -1.80 -5.99 1.44
N ARG A 9 -1.98 -6.60 2.62
CA ARG A 9 -0.94 -7.42 3.26
C ARG A 9 -0.45 -8.56 2.37
N THR A 10 -1.38 -9.26 1.70
CA THR A 10 -1.01 -10.32 0.75
C THR A 10 -0.23 -9.75 -0.43
N LEU A 11 -0.72 -8.68 -1.05
CA LEU A 11 -0.04 -7.99 -2.15
C LEU A 11 1.37 -7.53 -1.77
N ILE A 12 1.55 -6.99 -0.57
CA ILE A 12 2.87 -6.61 -0.06
C ILE A 12 3.73 -7.86 0.05
N ARG A 13 3.29 -8.93 0.72
CA ARG A 13 4.10 -10.15 0.87
C ARG A 13 4.47 -10.81 -0.46
N GLU A 14 3.61 -10.73 -1.46
CA GLU A 14 3.86 -11.35 -2.77
C GLU A 14 4.80 -10.52 -3.65
N ASN A 15 4.89 -9.20 -3.44
CA ASN A 15 5.67 -8.29 -4.30
C ASN A 15 6.89 -7.70 -3.60
N LEU A 16 6.81 -7.52 -2.29
CA LEU A 16 7.86 -7.09 -1.40
C LEU A 16 8.19 -8.30 -0.53
N ASP A 17 9.36 -8.88 -0.77
CA ASP A 17 9.92 -10.01 -0.02
C ASP A 17 10.24 -9.56 1.42
N LEU A 18 9.20 -9.28 2.19
CA LEU A 18 9.29 -8.87 3.58
C LEU A 18 9.33 -10.13 4.43
N ASP A 19 10.46 -10.33 5.11
CA ASP A 19 10.65 -11.37 6.12
C ASP A 19 9.71 -11.20 7.33
N HIS A 20 9.03 -10.05 7.43
CA HIS A 20 8.19 -9.66 8.55
C HIS A 20 6.79 -9.21 8.11
N GLU A 21 5.83 -9.22 9.04
CA GLU A 21 4.52 -8.67 8.79
C GLU A 21 4.61 -7.17 8.48
N PRO A 22 4.04 -6.70 7.35
CA PRO A 22 4.03 -5.28 7.05
C PRO A 22 3.23 -4.56 8.13
N ASP A 23 3.86 -3.55 8.73
CA ASP A 23 3.29 -2.76 9.80
C ASP A 23 2.60 -1.54 9.20
N PHE A 24 1.27 -1.51 9.31
CA PHE A 24 0.45 -0.49 8.65
C PHE A 24 0.60 0.89 9.29
N ASP A 25 1.06 0.95 10.54
CA ASP A 25 1.33 2.21 11.25
C ASP A 25 2.67 2.82 10.84
N ARG A 26 3.55 2.04 10.21
CA ARG A 26 4.87 2.49 9.79
C ARG A 26 4.90 3.05 8.38
N ALA A 27 5.87 3.93 8.16
CA ALA A 27 6.15 4.47 6.84
C ALA A 27 6.83 3.42 5.94
N PHE A 28 6.62 3.51 4.62
CA PHE A 28 7.23 2.62 3.63
C PHE A 28 8.74 2.47 3.81
N SER A 29 9.43 3.58 4.07
CA SER A 29 10.87 3.61 4.33
C SER A 29 11.29 2.83 5.59
N GLU A 30 10.40 2.67 6.58
CA GLU A 30 10.66 1.89 7.80
C GLU A 30 10.35 0.41 7.66
N VAL A 31 9.43 0.04 6.75
CA VAL A 31 9.12 -1.37 6.46
C VAL A 31 10.12 -2.01 5.49
N GLY A 32 11.19 -1.28 5.12
CA GLY A 32 12.20 -1.76 4.17
C GLY A 32 11.82 -1.57 2.71
N VAL A 33 10.77 -0.81 2.42
CA VAL A 33 10.33 -0.50 1.05
C VAL A 33 11.11 0.71 0.53
N SER A 34 11.91 0.53 -0.51
CA SER A 34 12.57 1.65 -1.20
C SER A 34 11.55 2.49 -1.96
N SER A 35 11.84 3.78 -2.20
CA SER A 35 10.91 4.68 -2.90
C SER A 35 10.49 4.17 -4.29
N ILE A 36 11.35 3.41 -4.96
CA ILE A 36 11.06 2.77 -6.26
C ILE A 36 10.04 1.65 -6.10
N ASP A 37 10.29 0.73 -5.16
CA ASP A 37 9.36 -0.36 -4.85
C ASP A 37 8.03 0.14 -4.33
N ALA A 38 8.03 1.22 -3.53
CA ALA A 38 6.81 1.87 -3.08
C ALA A 38 5.98 2.34 -4.28
N VAL A 39 6.56 3.09 -5.23
CA VAL A 39 5.85 3.57 -6.42
C VAL A 39 5.36 2.41 -7.31
N ALA A 40 6.15 1.35 -7.47
CA ALA A 40 5.74 0.16 -8.21
C ALA A 40 4.57 -0.55 -7.51
N PHE A 41 4.64 -0.69 -6.18
CA PHE A 41 3.61 -1.25 -5.34
C PHE A 41 2.31 -0.44 -5.42
N TYR A 42 2.40 0.90 -5.33
CA TYR A 42 1.25 1.78 -5.51
C TYR A 42 0.61 1.59 -6.88
N LYS A 43 1.39 1.48 -7.97
CA LYS A 43 0.82 1.21 -9.31
C LYS A 43 0.09 -0.13 -9.38
N LEU A 44 0.64 -1.16 -8.73
CA LEU A 44 0.03 -2.49 -8.63
C LEU A 44 -1.30 -2.43 -7.91
N VAL A 45 -1.30 -1.87 -6.70
CA VAL A 45 -2.50 -1.67 -5.87
C VAL A 45 -3.51 -0.77 -6.59
N ASN A 46 -3.05 0.27 -7.25
CA ASN A 46 -3.89 1.18 -8.02
C ASN A 46 -4.60 0.46 -9.17
N ASN A 47 -3.94 -0.49 -9.83
CA ASN A 47 -4.55 -1.29 -10.88
C ASN A 47 -5.50 -2.38 -10.30
N GLU A 48 -5.06 -3.11 -9.27
CA GLU A 48 -5.82 -4.18 -8.60
C GLU A 48 -7.13 -3.66 -7.98
N PHE A 49 -7.07 -2.52 -7.30
CA PHE A 49 -8.22 -1.90 -6.65
C PHE A 49 -8.90 -0.83 -7.51
N GLN A 50 -8.48 -0.68 -8.78
CA GLN A 50 -8.93 0.39 -9.69
C GLN A 50 -8.94 1.78 -9.04
N LEU A 51 -7.94 2.05 -8.21
CA LEU A 51 -7.75 3.38 -7.67
C LEU A 51 -7.33 4.26 -8.86
N ASN A 52 -7.84 5.48 -8.91
CA ASN A 52 -7.42 6.45 -9.92
C ASN A 52 -6.41 7.41 -9.26
N MET A 53 -5.43 6.87 -8.53
CA MET A 53 -4.37 7.64 -7.87
C MET A 53 -3.32 8.05 -8.90
N VAL A 54 -2.90 9.30 -8.82
CA VAL A 54 -1.75 9.83 -9.56
C VAL A 54 -0.49 9.74 -8.69
N ALA A 55 0.70 9.83 -9.30
CA ALA A 55 1.96 9.73 -8.56
C ALA A 55 2.10 10.82 -7.47
N GLU A 56 1.47 11.98 -7.66
CA GLU A 56 1.38 13.04 -6.63
C GLU A 56 0.56 12.60 -5.41
N ASP A 57 -0.47 11.77 -5.63
CA ASP A 57 -1.26 11.14 -4.57
C ASP A 57 -0.38 10.18 -3.74
N CYS A 58 0.61 9.54 -4.36
CA CYS A 58 1.56 8.67 -3.63
C CYS A 58 2.46 9.46 -2.66
N LEU A 59 2.69 10.76 -2.90
CA LEU A 59 3.52 11.60 -2.03
C LEU A 59 2.82 12.02 -0.74
N GLN A 60 1.49 12.04 -0.73
CA GLN A 60 0.69 12.35 0.45
C GLN A 60 0.53 11.14 1.38
N PHE A 61 0.55 9.92 0.83
CA PHE A 61 0.52 8.68 1.60
C PHE A 61 1.90 8.39 2.22
N ARG A 62 2.08 8.71 3.51
CA ARG A 62 3.32 8.37 4.23
C ARG A 62 3.32 6.95 4.79
N THR A 63 2.14 6.42 5.12
CA THR A 63 1.96 5.12 5.77
C THR A 63 1.03 4.23 4.97
N LEU A 64 1.17 2.92 5.17
CA LEU A 64 0.27 1.91 4.60
C LEU A 64 -1.17 2.08 5.10
N ARG A 65 -1.37 2.56 6.34
CA ARG A 65 -2.71 2.83 6.87
C ARG A 65 -3.47 3.90 6.07
N ASP A 66 -2.79 4.95 5.63
CA ASP A 66 -3.42 6.01 4.84
C ASP A 66 -3.88 5.46 3.48
N LEU A 67 -3.04 4.61 2.87
CA LEU A 67 -3.38 3.86 1.67
C LEU A 67 -4.59 2.94 1.88
N VAL A 68 -4.62 2.15 2.97
CA VAL A 68 -5.76 1.26 3.29
C VAL A 68 -7.03 2.08 3.47
N ALA A 69 -7.00 3.16 4.25
CA ALA A 69 -8.17 4.00 4.50
C ALA A 69 -8.73 4.62 3.21
N HIS A 70 -7.84 5.03 2.30
CA HIS A 70 -8.24 5.57 1.00
C HIS A 70 -8.86 4.51 0.08
N ILE A 71 -8.31 3.30 0.08
CA ILE A 71 -8.89 2.17 -0.67
C ILE A 71 -10.23 1.78 -0.09
N ASP A 72 -10.33 1.65 1.23
CA ASP A 72 -11.56 1.29 1.94
C ASP A 72 -12.68 2.31 1.68
N SER A 73 -12.35 3.60 1.65
CA SER A 73 -13.28 4.68 1.31
C SER A 73 -13.77 4.64 -0.14
N ARG A 74 -13.03 4.00 -1.06
CA ARG A 74 -13.38 3.86 -2.49
C ARG A 74 -13.98 2.50 -2.84
N ALA A 75 -13.72 1.49 -2.04
CA ALA A 75 -14.26 0.13 -2.21
C ALA A 75 -15.68 -0.03 -1.63
N GLY A 76 -16.28 1.06 -1.12
CA GLY A 76 -17.65 1.15 -0.62
C GLY A 76 -18.71 1.36 -1.69
#